data_AF-A0A4Y8C5V8-F1
#
_entry.id   AF-A0A4Y8C5V8-F1
#
_cell.length_a   1.000
_cell.length_b   1.000
_cell.length_c   1.000
_cell.angle_alpha   90.00
_cell.angle_beta   90.00
_cell.angle_gamma   90.00
#
_symmetry.space_group_name_H-M   'P 1'
#
loop_
_entity.id
_entity.type
_entity.pdbx_description
1 polymer ?
#
loop_
_entity_poly.entity_id
_entity_poly.type
_entity_poly.pdbx_seq_one_letter_code
_entity_poly.pdbx_strand_id
1 'polypeptide(L)' 'ACYGCFMKIYDKTYLSVVKGEEIVTCPHCGRILYKEQEEQN' A
#
# COMPACT_ATOMS: atom_id res chain seq x y z
N ALA A 1 -1.19 -0.17 -7.34
CA ALA A 1 0.22 0.17 -7.69
C ALA A 1 0.72 1.25 -6.71
N CYS A 2 2.03 1.46 -6.57
CA CYS A 2 2.55 2.55 -5.73
C CYS A 2 2.35 3.90 -6.43
N TYR A 3 1.71 4.86 -5.78
CA TYR A 3 1.50 6.21 -6.36
C TYR A 3 2.74 7.10 -6.34
N GLY A 4 3.83 6.68 -5.69
CA GLY A 4 5.09 7.41 -5.69
C GLY A 4 6.10 6.99 -6.77
N CYS A 5 6.11 5.73 -7.18
CA CYS A 5 7.05 5.21 -8.18
C CYS A 5 6.37 4.47 -9.35
N PHE A 6 5.03 4.41 -9.35
CA PHE A 6 4.19 3.80 -10.39
C PHE A 6 4.41 2.31 -10.65
N MET A 7 5.29 1.65 -9.88
CA MET A 7 5.48 0.21 -9.94
C MET A 7 4.27 -0.53 -9.38
N LYS A 8 3.90 -1.61 -10.06
CA LYS A 8 2.88 -2.54 -9.57
C LYS A 8 3.35 -3.22 -8.28
N ILE A 9 2.41 -3.39 -7.36
CA ILE A 9 2.59 -4.07 -6.08
C ILE A 9 1.68 -5.29 -6.13
N TYR A 10 2.23 -6.45 -5.78
CA TYR A 10 1.54 -7.74 -5.84
C TYR A 10 1.64 -8.48 -4.49
N ASP A 11 0.94 -9.62 -4.41
CA ASP A 11 1.10 -10.66 -3.41
C ASP A 11 0.97 -10.17 -1.95
N LYS A 12 1.90 -10.59 -1.08
CA LYS A 12 1.89 -10.34 0.36
C LYS A 12 1.85 -8.85 0.70
N THR A 13 2.61 -8.01 0.00
CA THR A 13 2.62 -6.56 0.25
C THR A 13 1.26 -5.94 0.00
N TYR A 14 0.58 -6.34 -1.09
CA TYR A 14 -0.78 -5.85 -1.36
C TYR A 14 -1.76 -6.33 -0.28
N LEU A 15 -1.72 -7.61 0.09
CA LEU A 15 -2.58 -8.15 1.14
C LEU A 15 -2.37 -7.47 2.50
N SER A 16 -1.12 -7.19 2.89
CA SER A 16 -0.79 -6.48 4.12
C SER A 16 -1.35 -5.06 4.14
N VAL A 17 -1.28 -4.32 3.02
CA VAL A 17 -1.87 -2.98 2.91
C VAL A 17 -3.39 -3.02 3.04
N VAL A 18 -4.05 -4.01 2.43
CA VAL A 18 -5.51 -4.17 2.48
C VAL A 18 -6.01 -4.55 3.88
N LYS A 19 -5.27 -5.39 4.59
CA LYS A 19 -5.60 -5.80 5.97
C LYS A 19 -5.34 -4.70 7.01
N GLY A 20 -4.38 -3.81 6.75
CA GLY A 20 -4.06 -2.70 7.65
C GLY A 20 -3.42 -3.11 8.97
N GLU A 21 -2.79 -4.30 9.02
CA GLU A 21 -2.28 -4.90 10.27
C GLU A 21 -0.89 -4.37 10.68
N GLU A 22 -0.11 -3.75 9.76
CA GLU A 22 1.26 -3.28 10.01
C GLU A 22 1.64 -2.06 9.13
N ILE A 23 2.73 -1.35 9.47
CA ILE A 23 3.33 -0.34 8.58
C ILE A 23 3.93 -1.06 7.38
N VAL A 24 3.34 -0.89 6.20
CA VAL A 24 3.85 -1.47 4.95
C VAL A 24 4.58 -0.41 4.15
N THR A 25 5.71 -0.78 3.55
CA THR A 25 6.46 0.08 2.62
C THR A 25 6.48 -0.49 1.21
N CYS A 26 6.60 0.39 0.22
CA CYS A 26 6.80 0.01 -1.17
C CYS A 26 8.17 -0.65 -1.33
N PRO A 27 8.25 -1.89 -1.84
CA PRO A 27 9.52 -2.59 -2.00
C PRO A 27 10.42 -1.95 -3.07
N HIS A 28 9.85 -1.10 -3.93
CA HIS A 28 10.57 -0.45 -5.04
C HIS A 28 11.15 0.91 -4.66
N CYS A 29 10.52 1.65 -3.74
CA CYS A 29 10.93 3.03 -3.43
C CYS A 29 10.91 3.40 -1.94
N GLY A 30 10.58 2.46 -1.05
CA GLY A 30 10.61 2.66 0.41
C GLY A 30 9.48 3.53 0.98
N ARG A 31 8.62 4.14 0.16
CA ARG A 31 7.48 4.93 0.66
C ARG A 31 6.51 4.08 1.45
N ILE A 32 5.93 4.65 2.50
CA ILE A 32 4.86 4.02 3.27
C ILE A 32 3.61 3.88 2.40
N LEU A 33 2.93 2.74 2.53
CA LEU A 33 1.69 2.40 1.84
C LEU A 33 0.59 2.20 2.88
N TYR A 34 -0.57 2.80 2.62
CA TYR A 34 -1.77 2.62 3.41
C TYR A 34 -2.98 2.60 2.48
N LYS A 35 -4.04 1.89 2.88
CA LYS A 35 -5.33 1.96 2.19
C LYS A 35 -6.04 3.22 2.67
N GLU A 36 -6.43 4.08 1.73
CA GLU A 36 -7.29 5.22 2.03
C GLU A 36 -8.64 4.71 2.57
N GLN A 37 -9.10 5.27 3.69
CA GLN A 37 -10.43 4.97 4.21
C GLN A 37 -11.42 5.75 3.35
N GLU A 38 -12.43 5.06 2.81
CA GLU A 38 -13.52 5.73 2.12
C GLU A 38 -14.31 6.54 3.15
N GLU A 39 -14.19 7.87 3.08
CA GLU A 39 -15.07 8.76 3.84
C GLU A 39 -16.50 8.56 3.32
N GLN A 40 -17.37 8.03 4.18
CA GLN A 40 -18.80 7.90 3.90
C GLN A 40 -19.43 9.29 4.00
N ASN A 41 -19.53 9.99 2.86
CA ASN A 41 -20.36 11.19 2.70
C ASN A 41 -21.85 10.84 2.60
#